data_AF-A0A4Q8M7F2-F1
#
_entry.id   AF-A0A4Q8M7F2-F1
#
_cell.length_a   1.000
_cell.length_b   1.000
_cell.length_c   1.000
_cell.angle_alpha   90.00
_cell.angle_beta   90.00
_cell.angle_gamma   90.00
#
_symmetry.space_group_name_H-M   'P 1'
#
loop_
_entity.id
_entity.type
_entity.pdbx_description
1 polymer ?
#
loop_
_entity_poly.entity_id
_entity_poly.type
_entity_poly.pdbx_seq_one_letter_code
_entity_poly.pdbx_strand_id
1 'polypeptide(L)'
;MIAQQHTDSQLAAGVAESWAVSKDQIWGGEGYTLYVFNDNSILAQSGPEQIAVDADDPESVQAYVQWLGDDAPLDQQRLDEIIAALA
;
A
#
# COMPACT_ATOMS: atom_id res chain seq x y z
N MET A 1 -12.58 -16.58 0.44
CA MET A 1 -11.88 -17.86 0.20
C MET A 1 -10.47 -17.65 -0.32
N ILE A 2 -10.25 -16.82 -1.35
CA ILE A 2 -8.91 -16.56 -1.94
C ILE A 2 -7.90 -16.06 -0.88
N ALA A 3 -8.24 -15.02 -0.12
CA ALA A 3 -7.36 -14.47 0.93
C ALA A 3 -7.05 -15.43 2.10
N GLN A 4 -7.87 -16.47 2.31
CA GLN A 4 -7.62 -17.48 3.35
C GLN A 4 -6.73 -18.62 2.82
N GLN A 5 -6.70 -18.83 1.51
CA GLN A 5 -5.92 -19.90 0.86
C GLN A 5 -4.55 -19.41 0.38
N HIS A 6 -4.41 -18.11 0.15
CA HIS A 6 -3.18 -17.48 -0.33
C HIS A 6 -2.84 -16.31 0.60
N THR A 7 -1.97 -16.55 1.56
CA THR A 7 -1.47 -15.50 2.49
C THR A 7 -0.41 -14.60 1.85
N ASP A 8 0.18 -15.06 0.73
CA ASP A 8 1.02 -14.25 -0.13
C ASP A 8 0.11 -13.36 -1.00
N SER A 9 0.24 -12.05 -0.82
CA SER A 9 -0.57 -11.03 -1.49
C SER A 9 -0.41 -11.03 -3.00
N GLN A 10 0.79 -11.36 -3.52
CA GLN A 10 1.06 -11.42 -4.95
C GLN A 10 0.39 -12.64 -5.58
N LEU A 11 0.46 -13.79 -4.90
CA LEU A 11 -0.24 -15.00 -5.35
C LEU A 11 -1.76 -14.83 -5.28
N ALA A 12 -2.27 -14.22 -4.21
CA ALA A 12 -3.70 -13.93 -4.05
C ALA A 12 -4.21 -13.01 -5.18
N ALA A 13 -3.44 -11.98 -5.54
CA ALA A 13 -3.74 -11.08 -6.65
C ALA A 13 -3.76 -11.79 -8.00
N GLY A 14 -2.77 -12.64 -8.28
CA GLY A 14 -2.73 -13.42 -9.53
C GLY A 14 -3.91 -14.38 -9.68
N VAL A 15 -4.34 -15.03 -8.59
CA VAL A 15 -5.54 -15.87 -8.60
C VAL A 15 -6.80 -15.01 -8.76
N ALA A 16 -6.90 -13.91 -8.04
CA ALA A 16 -8.02 -12.97 -8.13
C ALA A 16 -8.21 -12.43 -9.56
N GLU A 17 -7.11 -12.08 -10.24
CA GLU A 17 -7.14 -11.63 -11.63
C GLU A 17 -7.74 -12.66 -12.59
N SER A 18 -7.44 -13.95 -12.38
CA SER A 18 -7.97 -15.02 -13.24
C SER A 18 -9.46 -15.34 -13.01
N TRP A 19 -10.03 -14.96 -11.86
CA TRP A 19 -11.40 -15.33 -11.44
C TRP A 19 -12.36 -14.14 -11.40
N ALA A 20 -11.84 -12.91 -11.41
CA ALA A 20 -12.64 -11.71 -11.36
C ALA A 20 -13.49 -11.54 -12.64
N VAL A 21 -14.71 -11.03 -12.46
CA VAL A 21 -15.58 -10.62 -13.58
C VAL A 21 -15.43 -9.15 -13.93
N SER A 22 -14.87 -8.36 -13.01
CA SER A 22 -14.49 -6.98 -13.26
C SER A 22 -13.24 -6.63 -12.46
N LYS A 23 -12.41 -5.76 -13.04
CA LYS A 23 -11.19 -5.21 -12.45
C LYS A 23 -11.26 -3.70 -12.57
N ASP A 24 -11.05 -3.01 -11.46
CA ASP A 24 -10.98 -1.54 -11.44
C ASP A 24 -9.71 -1.07 -10.70
N GLN A 25 -9.28 0.14 -11.01
CA GLN A 25 -8.12 0.78 -10.40
C GLN A 25 -8.54 2.12 -9.82
N ILE A 26 -8.42 2.24 -8.49
CA ILE A 26 -8.63 3.49 -7.78
C ILE A 26 -7.29 4.20 -7.70
N TRP A 27 -7.22 5.34 -8.39
CA TRP A 27 -6.06 6.22 -8.40
C TRP A 27 -6.22 7.29 -7.31
N GLY A 28 -5.54 7.10 -6.18
CA GLY A 28 -5.52 8.01 -5.04
C GLY A 28 -4.93 7.35 -3.78
N GLY A 29 -4.20 8.09 -2.95
CA GLY A 29 -3.48 7.54 -1.79
C GLY A 29 -2.45 6.48 -2.20
N GLU A 30 -2.45 5.33 -1.52
CA GLU A 30 -1.63 4.15 -1.87
C GLU A 30 -1.96 3.56 -3.26
N GLY A 31 -3.11 3.93 -3.84
CA GLY A 31 -3.68 3.28 -5.02
C GLY A 31 -4.23 1.89 -4.66
N TYR A 32 -5.33 1.48 -5.29
CA TYR A 32 -5.88 0.14 -5.07
C TYR A 32 -6.30 -0.51 -6.38
N THR A 33 -6.03 -1.81 -6.49
CA THR A 33 -6.66 -2.65 -7.51
C THR A 33 -7.81 -3.42 -6.87
N LEU A 34 -9.01 -3.28 -7.43
CA LEU A 34 -10.20 -3.98 -6.99
C LEU A 34 -10.54 -5.11 -7.97
N TYR A 35 -10.68 -6.32 -7.43
CA TYR A 35 -11.15 -7.49 -8.16
C TYR A 35 -12.56 -7.85 -7.69
N VAL A 36 -13.55 -7.79 -8.58
CA VAL A 36 -14.95 -8.11 -8.28
C VAL A 36 -15.27 -9.51 -8.78
N PHE A 37 -15.90 -10.33 -7.94
CA PHE A 37 -16.27 -11.71 -8.26
C PHE A 37 -17.78 -11.87 -8.50
N ASN A 38 -18.18 -13.03 -9.03
CA ASN A 38 -19.58 -13.34 -9.37
C ASN A 38 -20.57 -13.30 -8.20
N ASP A 39 -20.09 -13.53 -6.98
CA ASP A 39 -20.89 -13.43 -5.75
C ASP A 39 -20.96 -11.98 -5.21
N ASN A 40 -20.48 -11.02 -5.99
CA ASN A 40 -20.29 -9.61 -5.65
C ASN A 40 -19.28 -9.36 -4.51
N SER A 41 -18.49 -10.36 -4.12
CA SER A 41 -17.36 -10.14 -3.20
C SER A 41 -16.23 -9.38 -3.91
N ILE A 42 -15.41 -8.68 -3.13
CA ILE A 42 -14.32 -7.83 -3.63
C ILE A 42 -13.03 -8.21 -2.91
N LEU A 43 -11.94 -8.34 -3.68
CA LEU A 43 -10.58 -8.32 -3.16
C LEU A 43 -9.96 -6.97 -3.51
N ALA A 44 -9.57 -6.21 -2.49
CA ALA A 44 -8.83 -4.96 -2.64
C ALA A 44 -7.35 -5.22 -2.35
N GLN A 45 -6.49 -4.90 -3.31
CA GLN A 45 -5.04 -4.96 -3.17
C GLN A 45 -4.50 -3.53 -3.14
N SER A 46 -3.81 -3.13 -2.07
CA SER A 46 -3.13 -1.85 -2.00
C SER A 46 -1.94 -1.81 -2.98
N GLY A 47 -1.71 -0.63 -3.54
CA GLY A 47 -0.50 -0.27 -4.27
C GLY A 47 0.67 -0.05 -3.31
N PRO A 48 1.84 0.27 -3.88
CA PRO A 48 3.14 -0.31 -3.55
C PRO A 48 3.33 -0.62 -2.06
N GLU A 49 3.50 -1.92 -1.75
CA GLU A 49 3.72 -2.46 -0.39
C GLU A 49 5.00 -1.91 0.29
N GLN A 50 5.82 -1.17 -0.45
CA GLN A 50 7.11 -0.65 -0.04
C GLN A 50 7.45 0.61 -0.84
N ILE A 51 7.96 1.62 -0.13
CA ILE A 51 8.63 2.78 -0.73
C ILE A 51 10.11 2.72 -0.37
N ALA A 52 10.98 2.97 -1.36
CA ALA A 52 12.40 3.12 -1.11
C ALA A 52 12.66 4.52 -0.56
N VAL A 53 13.35 4.61 0.57
CA VAL A 53 13.67 5.87 1.24
C VAL A 53 15.17 6.04 1.25
N ASP A 54 15.64 7.14 0.67
CA ASP A 54 16.98 7.65 0.88
C ASP A 54 16.95 8.54 2.13
N ALA A 55 17.60 8.09 3.20
CA ALA A 55 17.58 8.81 4.47
C ALA A 55 18.38 10.11 4.43
N ASP A 56 19.32 10.26 3.48
CA ASP A 56 20.14 11.46 3.36
C ASP A 56 19.49 12.52 2.44
N ASP A 57 18.38 12.18 1.77
CA ASP A 57 17.62 13.08 0.90
C ASP A 57 16.31 13.54 1.57
N PRO A 58 16.19 14.83 1.95
CA PRO A 58 15.00 15.39 2.55
C PRO A 58 13.72 15.20 1.73
N GLU A 59 13.81 15.21 0.39
CA GLU A 59 12.65 15.01 -0.49
C GLU A 59 12.16 13.55 -0.44
N SER A 60 13.09 12.59 -0.36
CA SER A 60 12.76 11.17 -0.20
C SER A 60 12.13 10.87 1.16
N VAL A 61 12.63 11.48 2.24
CA VAL A 61 12.02 11.38 3.57
C VAL A 61 10.60 11.97 3.57
N GLN A 62 10.38 13.11 2.91
CA GLN A 62 9.05 13.71 2.80
C GLN A 62 8.07 12.84 2.01
N ALA A 63 8.52 12.18 0.95
CA ALA A 63 7.71 11.22 0.19
C ALA A 63 7.32 10.00 1.05
N TYR A 64 8.21 9.53 1.93
CA TYR A 64 7.89 8.49 2.92
C TYR A 64 6.80 8.93 3.90
N VAL A 65 6.85 10.17 4.41
CA VAL A 65 5.79 10.72 5.29
C VAL A 65 4.44 10.72 4.59
N GLN A 66 4.40 11.16 3.34
CA GLN A 66 3.18 11.18 2.54
C GLN A 66 2.65 9.76 2.27
N TRP A 67 3.55 8.78 2.11
CA TRP A 67 3.20 7.38 1.92
C TRP A 67 2.58 6.75 3.19
N LEU A 68 3.00 7.14 4.40
CA LEU A 68 2.42 6.65 5.66
C LEU A 68 0.96 7.11 5.90
N GLY A 69 0.51 8.17 5.23
CA GLY A 69 -0.88 8.66 5.29
C GLY A 69 -1.29 9.28 6.64
N ASP A 70 -2.61 9.39 6.87
CA ASP A 70 -3.21 10.11 8.01
C ASP A 70 -3.27 9.32 9.34
N ASP A 71 -2.82 8.05 9.37
CA ASP A 71 -2.83 7.19 10.59
C ASP A 71 -1.59 7.40 11.49
N ALA A 72 -0.91 8.54 11.34
CA ALA A 72 0.48 8.77 11.77
C ALA A 72 0.74 9.58 13.09
N PRO A 73 -0.04 9.48 14.20
CA PRO A 73 0.38 10.16 15.45
C PRO A 73 1.70 9.63 16.04
N LEU A 74 2.09 8.38 15.74
CA LEU A 74 3.35 7.77 16.17
C LEU A 74 4.52 8.03 15.21
N ASP A 75 4.24 8.29 13.94
CA ASP A 75 5.28 8.47 12.92
C ASP A 75 5.82 9.90 12.90
N GLN A 76 5.00 10.93 13.21
CA GLN A 76 5.49 12.31 13.27
C GLN A 76 6.62 12.49 14.31
N GLN A 77 6.52 11.84 15.47
CA GLN A 77 7.57 11.87 16.50
C GLN A 77 8.85 11.15 16.03
N ARG A 78 8.72 10.02 15.34
CA ARG A 78 9.88 9.30 14.76
C ARG A 78 10.53 10.06 13.61
N LEU A 79 9.73 10.78 12.83
CA LEU A 79 10.20 11.63 11.74
C LEU A 79 11.00 12.81 12.26
N ASP A 80 10.52 13.47 13.32
CA ASP A 80 11.25 14.54 13.99
C ASP A 80 12.59 14.03 14.56
N GLU A 81 12.63 12.81 15.11
CA GLU A 81 13.86 12.15 15.57
C GLU A 81 14.85 11.85 14.43
N ILE A 82 14.38 11.37 13.27
CA ILE A 82 15.22 11.09 12.10
C ILE A 82 15.78 12.39 11.51
N ILE A 83 14.93 13.41 11.30
CA ILE A 83 15.34 14.71 10.76
C ILE A 83 16.38 15.37 11.69
N ALA A 84 16.19 15.29 13.01
CA ALA A 84 17.16 15.81 13.97
C ALA A 84 18.50 15.07 13.98
N ALA A 85 18.53 13.79 13.62
CA ALA A 85 19.76 13.00 13.55
C ALA A 85 20.61 13.28 12.29
N LEU A 86 20.02 13.89 11.26
CA LEU A 86 20.67 14.18 9.98
C LEU A 86 21.19 15.63 9.85
N ALA A 87 20.88 16.50 10.83
CA ALA A 87 21.33 17.90 10.90
C ALA A 87 22.65 18.06 11.69
#